data_AF-A0A949TY79-F1
#
_entry.id   AF-A0A949TY79-F1
#
_cell.length_a   1.000
_cell.length_b   1.000
_cell.length_c   1.000
_cell.angle_alpha   90.00
_cell.angle_beta   90.00
_cell.angle_gamma   90.00
#
_symmetry.space_group_name_H-M   'P 1'
#
loop_
_entity.id
_entity.type
_entity.pdbx_description
1 polymer ?
#
loop_
_entity_poly.entity_id
_entity_poly.type
_entity_poly.pdbx_seq_one_letter_code
_entity_poly.pdbx_strand_id
1 'polypeptide(L)' 'MTKLNWRSKEFTVGVARAPQRSLFYSMGYLPADLEKPLIGIANIDNHSQ' A
#
# COMPACT_ATOMS: atom_id res chain seq x y z
N MET A 1 10.02 -4.01 -20.31
CA MET A 1 9.12 -4.72 -19.39
C MET A 1 8.78 -3.77 -18.24
N THR A 2 7.57 -3.22 -18.22
CA THR A 2 7.14 -2.17 -17.27
C THR A 2 6.96 -2.78 -15.88
N LYS A 3 7.51 -2.14 -14.83
CA LYS A 3 7.42 -2.63 -13.45
C LYS A 3 5.94 -2.64 -13.00
N LEU A 4 5.46 -3.78 -12.49
CA LEU A 4 4.04 -3.99 -12.15
C LEU A 4 3.53 -3.05 -11.03
N ASN A 5 4.43 -2.52 -10.19
CA ASN A 5 4.13 -1.65 -9.04
C ASN A 5 4.34 -0.15 -9.32
N TRP A 6 4.27 0.28 -10.58
CA TRP A 6 4.61 1.65 -11.04
C TRP A 6 3.92 2.78 -10.26
N ARG A 7 2.66 2.61 -9.83
CA ARG A 7 1.93 3.58 -8.97
C ARG A 7 2.21 3.43 -7.48
N SER A 8 2.29 2.20 -6.96
CA SER A 8 2.53 1.96 -5.53
C SER A 8 3.93 2.42 -5.09
N LYS A 9 4.89 2.49 -6.02
CA LYS A 9 6.27 2.92 -5.76
C LYS A 9 6.38 4.38 -5.31
N GLU A 10 5.46 5.27 -5.71
CA GLU A 10 5.45 6.68 -5.28
C GLU A 10 5.25 6.85 -3.76
N PHE A 11 4.51 5.91 -3.15
CA PHE A 11 4.14 5.98 -1.74
C PHE A 11 4.96 5.03 -0.85
N THR A 12 5.60 4.03 -1.45
CA THR A 12 6.35 2.99 -0.73
C THR A 12 7.86 3.15 -0.83
N VAL A 13 8.40 4.08 -1.63
CA VAL A 13 9.86 4.24 -1.83
C VAL A 13 10.33 5.67 -1.57
N GLY A 14 11.36 5.81 -0.72
CA GLY A 14 12.02 7.08 -0.40
C GLY A 14 11.99 7.44 1.08
N VAL A 15 13.01 8.19 1.54
CA VAL A 15 13.17 8.60 2.96
C VAL A 15 12.02 9.50 3.43
N ALA A 16 11.51 10.36 2.54
CA ALA A 16 10.37 11.24 2.83
C ALA A 16 9.04 10.49 3.07
N ARG A 17 8.97 9.19 2.76
CA ARG A 17 7.78 8.34 2.90
C ARG A 17 7.87 7.39 4.10
N ALA A 18 8.86 7.60 4.98
CA ALA A 18 9.02 6.88 6.24
C ALA A 18 7.73 6.80 7.11
N PRO A 19 6.93 7.86 7.29
CA PRO A 19 5.69 7.76 8.09
C PRO A 19 4.60 6.91 7.43
N GLN A 20 4.56 6.83 6.10
CA GLN A 20 3.62 5.95 5.40
C GLN A 20 4.04 4.49 5.53
N ARG A 21 5.35 4.21 5.46
CA ARG A 21 5.89 2.86 5.72
C ARG A 21 5.65 2.39 7.16
N SER A 22 5.81 3.26 8.16
CA SER A 22 5.55 2.89 9.55
C SER A 22 4.09 2.51 9.78
N LEU A 23 3.15 3.19 9.10
CA LEU A 23 1.73 2.82 9.14
C LEU A 23 1.49 1.42 8.54
N PHE A 24 2.08 1.12 7.38
CA PHE A 24 1.98 -0.23 6.79
C PHE A 24 2.59 -1.30 7.69
N TYR A 25 3.73 -1.02 8.33
CA TYR A 25 4.32 -1.96 9.29
C TYR A 25 3.42 -2.20 10.51
N SER A 26 2.78 -1.15 11.05
CA SER A 26 1.82 -1.31 12.16
C SER A 26 0.57 -2.11 11.78
N MET A 27 0.18 -2.10 10.49
CA MET A 27 -0.92 -2.91 9.97
C MET A 27 -0.52 -4.37 9.68
N GLY A 28 0.75 -4.74 9.90
CA GLY A 28 1.26 -6.11 9.72
C GLY A 28 1.85 -6.40 8.34
N TYR A 29 2.01 -5.39 7.47
CA TYR A 29 2.69 -5.59 6.19
C TYR A 29 4.19 -5.78 6.39
N LEU A 30 4.81 -6.73 5.68
CA LEU A 30 6.26 -6.87 5.69
C LEU A 30 6.93 -5.99 4.61
N PRO A 31 8.23 -5.69 4.74
CA PRO A 31 8.98 -4.96 3.71
C PRO A 31 8.87 -5.58 2.32
N ALA A 32 8.83 -6.92 2.25
CA ALA A 32 8.68 -7.67 1.00
C ALA A 32 7.27 -7.52 0.37
N ASP A 33 6.25 -7.17 1.16
CA ASP A 33 4.89 -6.95 0.66
C ASP A 33 4.71 -5.55 0.06
N LEU A 34 5.51 -4.58 0.51
CA LEU A 34 5.53 -3.22 -0.06
C LEU A 34 6.13 -3.19 -1.47
N GLU A 35 6.87 -4.23 -1.87
CA GLU A 35 7.39 -4.37 -3.23
C GLU A 35 6.35 -4.91 -4.22
N LYS A 36 5.30 -5.57 -3.71
CA LYS A 36 4.18 -6.08 -4.50
C LYS A 36 3.25 -4.92 -4.88
N PRO A 37 2.49 -5.03 -6.00
CA PRO A 37 1.46 -4.05 -6.31
C PRO A 37 0.41 -4.04 -5.19
N LEU A 38 0.13 -2.85 -4.64
CA LEU A 38 -0.91 -2.67 -3.62
C LEU A 38 -2.27 -2.55 -4.30
N ILE A 39 -3.24 -3.35 -3.86
CA ILE A 39 -4.61 -3.38 -4.40
C ILE A 39 -5.56 -2.83 -3.34
N GLY A 40 -6.20 -1.70 -3.64
CA GLY A 40 -7.28 -1.14 -2.83
C GLY A 40 -8.62 -1.75 -3.24
N ILE A 41 -9.34 -2.35 -2.29
CA ILE A 41 -10.68 -2.89 -2.51
C ILE A 41 -11.69 -1.84 -2.02
N ALA A 42 -12.42 -1.22 -2.93
CA ALA A 42 -13.52 -0.32 -2.59
C ALA A 42 -14.79 -1.14 -2.42
N ASN A 43 -15.33 -1.21 -1.20
CA ASN A 43 -16.60 -1.84 -0.91
C ASN A 43 -17.70 -0.78 -0.75
N ILE A 44 -18.92 -1.07 -1.22
CA ILE A 44 -20.11 -0.21 -1.17
C ILE A 44 -21.22 -0.82 -0.30
N ASP A 45 -20.80 -1.64 0.67
CA ASP A 45 -21.72 -2.23 1.63
C ASP A 45 -22.25 -1.17 2.59
N ASN A 46 -23.56 -0.92 2.49
CA ASN A 46 -24.29 0.01 3.32
C ASN A 46 -25.34 -0.79 4.09
N HIS A 47 -25.06 -1.13 5.34
CA HIS A 47 -26.08 -1.70 6.22
C HIS A 47 -27.11 -0.62 6.60
N SER A 48 -28.15 -0.46 5.79
CA SER A 48 -29.35 0.26 6.19
C SER A 48 -30.18 -0.66 7.09
N GLN A 49 -30.14 -0.39 8.39
CA GLN A 49 -31.16 -0.84 9.34
C GLN A 49 -32.46 -0.08 9.09
#